data_AF-A0AAU3DBK2-F1
#
_entry.id   AF-A0AAU3DBK2-F1
#
_cell.length_a   1.000
_cell.length_b   1.000
_cell.length_c   1.000
_cell.angle_alpha   90.00
_cell.angle_beta   90.00
_cell.angle_gamma   90.00
#
_symmetry.space_group_name_H-M   'P 1'
#
loop_
_entity.id
_entity.type
_entity.pdbx_description
1 polymer ?
#
loop_
_entity_poly.entity_id
_entity_poly.type
_entity_poly.pdbx_seq_one_letter_code
_entity_poly.pdbx_strand_id
1 'polypeptide(L)'
;MAIRTSPGRSIPGNPLGGVLRHLDTRARIAGRTRVTGAPDEGAEPAAQRTVPAQAPGRAAGAVLTTGEDGRARWEFPAPYGGVPAVAVVPVDPDPGDDERTVTAALEEVTAWCVTVRVWRTRARRGTGVVEPAGPGVTVHVTALDTSPA
;
A
#
# COMPACT_ATOMS: atom_id res chain seq x y z
N MET A 1 54.96 -21.03 -12.23
CA MET A 1 55.27 -19.69 -12.76
C MET A 1 53.94 -18.98 -12.96
N ALA A 2 53.56 -18.06 -12.08
CA ALA A 2 52.22 -17.46 -12.05
C ALA A 2 52.19 -16.16 -12.87
N ILE A 3 51.35 -16.12 -13.91
CA ILE A 3 51.16 -14.94 -14.76
C ILE A 3 50.28 -13.95 -14.01
N ARG A 4 50.86 -12.80 -13.62
CA ARG A 4 50.13 -11.65 -13.08
C ARG A 4 49.50 -10.88 -14.23
N THR A 5 48.18 -10.96 -14.39
CA THR A 5 47.43 -10.09 -15.31
C THR A 5 47.03 -8.79 -14.61
N SER A 6 47.68 -7.69 -14.95
CA SER A 6 47.27 -6.33 -14.56
C SER A 6 46.00 -5.91 -15.35
N PRO A 7 44.97 -5.34 -14.68
CA PRO A 7 43.76 -4.87 -15.36
C PRO A 7 44.02 -3.47 -15.91
N GLY A 8 44.44 -3.38 -17.18
CA GLY A 8 44.81 -2.08 -17.74
C GLY A 8 44.99 -2.00 -19.25
N ARG A 9 44.34 -2.87 -20.03
CA ARG A 9 44.38 -2.75 -21.50
C ARG A 9 43.01 -2.39 -22.06
N SER A 10 42.88 -1.15 -22.53
CA SER A 10 41.73 -0.70 -23.32
C SER A 10 41.72 -1.44 -24.66
N ILE A 11 40.58 -2.03 -25.02
CA ILE A 11 40.38 -2.64 -26.34
C ILE A 11 40.04 -1.50 -27.33
N PRO A 12 40.82 -1.31 -28.41
CA PRO A 12 40.50 -0.34 -29.44
C PRO A 12 39.14 -0.64 -30.07
N GLY A 13 38.24 0.33 -30.14
CA GLY A 13 36.92 0.20 -30.76
C GLY A 13 35.74 -0.08 -29.82
N ASN A 14 35.91 -0.06 -28.50
CA ASN A 14 34.79 -0.15 -27.56
C ASN A 14 34.27 1.25 -27.15
N PRO A 15 33.11 1.71 -27.66
CA PRO A 15 32.54 3.03 -27.32
C PRO A 15 32.09 3.12 -25.86
N LEU A 16 31.92 2.00 -25.16
CA LEU A 16 31.49 1.95 -23.76
C LEU A 16 32.69 1.92 -22.77
N GLY A 17 33.92 1.80 -23.26
CA GLY A 17 35.12 1.74 -22.41
C GLY A 17 35.35 3.00 -21.57
N GLY A 18 34.95 4.17 -22.08
CA GLY A 18 35.01 5.44 -21.34
C GLY A 18 33.94 5.55 -20.26
N VAL A 19 32.73 5.06 -20.54
CA VAL A 19 31.58 5.11 -19.61
C VAL A 19 31.82 4.20 -18.40
N LEU A 20 32.33 2.98 -18.62
CA LEU A 20 32.66 2.07 -17.51
C LEU A 20 33.78 2.61 -16.62
N ARG A 21 34.79 3.28 -17.21
CA ARG A 21 35.86 3.94 -16.44
C ARG A 21 35.33 5.12 -15.61
N HIS A 22 34.37 5.87 -16.15
CA HIS A 22 33.72 6.97 -15.43
C HIS A 22 32.87 6.45 -14.24
N LEU A 23 32.15 5.34 -14.43
CA LEU A 23 31.41 4.67 -13.35
C LEU A 23 32.34 4.14 -12.24
N ASP A 24 33.45 3.48 -12.60
CA ASP A 24 34.43 2.99 -11.61
C ASP A 24 35.10 4.14 -10.83
N THR A 25 35.37 5.26 -11.51
CA THR A 25 35.91 6.47 -10.87
C THR A 25 34.91 7.07 -9.88
N ARG A 26 33.62 7.15 -10.26
CA ARG A 26 32.56 7.70 -9.40
C ARG A 26 32.27 6.82 -8.18
N ALA A 27 32.29 5.51 -8.35
CA ALA A 27 32.17 4.55 -7.26
C ALA A 27 33.31 4.69 -6.23
N ARG A 28 34.54 4.95 -6.70
CA ARG A 28 35.70 5.14 -5.83
C ARG A 28 35.70 6.48 -5.09
N ILE A 29 35.11 7.53 -5.68
CA ILE A 29 34.95 8.85 -5.06
C ILE A 29 33.84 8.85 -4.00
N ALA A 30 32.74 8.13 -4.23
CA ALA A 30 31.64 8.02 -3.26
C ALA A 30 32.01 7.21 -1.99
N GLY A 31 33.06 6.38 -2.06
CA GLY A 31 33.53 5.57 -0.92
C GLY A 31 34.49 6.25 0.05
N ARG A 32 34.83 7.54 -0.14
CA ARG A 32 35.91 8.19 0.64
C ARG A 32 35.55 9.55 1.25
N THR A 33 34.36 9.68 1.83
CA THR A 33 34.05 10.77 2.75
C THR A 33 33.89 10.22 4.16
N ARG A 34 34.98 10.30 4.95
CA ARG A 34 34.95 10.06 6.39
C ARG A 34 34.25 11.22 7.10
N VAL A 35 33.25 10.84 7.90
CA VAL A 35 32.81 11.37 9.20
C VAL A 35 33.65 12.51 9.80
N THR A 36 33.00 13.66 10.01
CA THR A 36 33.27 14.58 11.15
C THR A 36 32.07 15.53 11.31
N GLY A 37 31.40 15.49 12.47
CA GLY A 37 30.42 16.50 12.93
C GLY A 37 29.02 15.96 13.25
N ALA A 38 28.79 15.58 14.50
CA ALA A 38 27.47 15.37 15.12
C ALA A 38 27.04 16.65 15.89
N PRO A 39 25.89 16.70 16.60
CA PRO A 39 24.57 16.08 16.41
C PRO A 39 23.46 17.16 16.27
N ASP A 40 22.31 16.88 15.62
CA ASP A 40 21.04 17.41 16.15
C ASP A 40 19.78 16.70 15.64
N GLU A 41 18.85 16.61 16.58
CA GLU A 41 17.42 16.30 16.50
C GLU A 41 16.97 14.95 15.91
N GLY A 42 16.72 14.03 16.84
CA GLY A 42 16.00 12.79 16.62
C GLY A 42 14.61 13.02 16.07
N ALA A 43 14.45 12.81 14.77
CA ALA A 43 13.24 12.17 14.28
C ALA A 43 13.40 10.67 14.55
N GLU A 44 12.85 10.19 15.66
CA GLU A 44 12.62 8.74 15.79
C GLU A 44 11.86 8.29 14.54
N PRO A 45 12.36 7.30 13.78
CA PRO A 45 11.51 6.65 12.80
C PRO A 45 10.32 6.12 13.59
N ALA A 46 9.11 6.61 13.28
CA ALA A 46 7.88 6.19 13.94
C ALA A 46 7.95 4.69 14.15
N ALA A 47 8.06 4.26 15.41
CA ALA A 47 8.33 2.87 15.72
C ALA A 47 7.31 2.02 14.97
N GLN A 48 7.76 1.27 13.96
CA GLN A 48 6.96 0.22 13.36
C GLN A 48 6.69 -0.75 14.50
N ARG A 49 5.52 -0.60 15.13
CA ARG A 49 5.08 -1.50 16.17
C ARG A 49 4.80 -2.82 15.47
N THR A 50 5.79 -3.70 15.47
CA THR A 50 5.62 -5.10 15.09
C THR A 50 4.70 -5.70 16.14
N VAL A 51 3.40 -5.70 15.86
CA VAL A 51 2.43 -6.41 16.69
C VAL A 51 2.69 -7.90 16.45
N PRO A 52 2.89 -8.70 17.51
CA PRO A 52 2.99 -10.15 17.36
C PRO A 52 1.78 -10.67 16.58
N ALA A 53 2.00 -11.58 15.63
CA ALA A 53 0.90 -12.24 14.93
C ALA A 53 0.03 -12.96 15.98
N GLN A 54 -1.18 -12.44 16.22
CA GLN A 54 -2.15 -13.09 17.09
C GLN A 54 -2.74 -14.30 16.36
N ALA A 55 -3.08 -15.35 17.12
CA ALA A 55 -3.88 -16.44 16.58
C ALA A 55 -5.18 -15.85 15.98
N PRO A 56 -5.68 -16.38 14.85
CA PRO A 56 -6.85 -15.81 14.20
C PRO A 56 -8.03 -15.83 15.18
N GLY A 57 -8.46 -14.64 15.60
CA GLY A 57 -9.71 -14.45 16.30
C GLY A 57 -10.90 -14.81 15.42
N ARG A 58 -12.11 -14.70 15.96
CA ARG A 58 -13.35 -14.94 15.20
C ARG A 58 -13.37 -14.08 13.92
N ALA A 59 -13.53 -14.72 12.77
CA ALA A 59 -13.67 -14.06 11.48
C ALA A 59 -15.12 -14.16 10.97
N ALA A 60 -15.61 -13.09 10.34
CA ALA A 60 -16.88 -13.09 9.61
C ALA A 60 -16.70 -12.33 8.30
N GLY A 61 -17.46 -12.72 7.27
CA GLY A 61 -17.48 -12.02 5.99
C GLY A 61 -18.90 -11.84 5.48
N ALA A 62 -19.11 -10.78 4.72
CA ALA A 62 -20.36 -10.47 4.04
C ALA A 62 -20.10 -9.85 2.67
N VAL A 63 -21.08 -10.01 1.78
CA VAL A 63 -21.16 -9.31 0.50
C VAL A 63 -22.31 -8.33 0.62
N LEU A 64 -22.02 -7.04 0.41
CA LEU A 64 -23.00 -5.97 0.50
C LEU A 64 -23.20 -5.33 -0.87
N THR A 65 -24.36 -4.70 -1.03
CA THR A 65 -24.66 -3.87 -2.21
C THR A 65 -24.93 -2.46 -1.73
N THR A 66 -24.36 -1.46 -2.40
CA THR A 66 -24.58 -0.04 -2.06
C THR A 66 -26.01 0.40 -2.38
N GLY A 67 -26.51 1.34 -1.58
CA GLY A 67 -27.73 2.12 -1.84
C GLY A 67 -27.46 3.38 -2.65
N GLU A 68 -28.47 4.24 -2.78
CA GLU A 68 -28.44 5.45 -3.64
C GLU A 68 -27.31 6.43 -3.31
N ASP A 69 -26.95 6.54 -2.03
CA ASP A 69 -25.89 7.42 -1.53
C ASP A 69 -24.48 6.81 -1.62
N GLY A 70 -24.38 5.61 -2.22
CA GLY A 70 -23.14 4.83 -2.29
C GLY A 70 -22.75 4.18 -0.96
N ARG A 71 -23.66 4.12 0.03
CA ARG A 71 -23.38 3.47 1.31
C ARG A 71 -23.92 2.04 1.36
N ALA A 72 -23.23 1.21 2.13
CA ALA A 72 -23.67 -0.11 2.51
C ALA A 72 -23.41 -0.32 4.00
N ARG A 73 -24.36 -0.92 4.71
CA ARG A 73 -24.23 -1.22 6.14
C ARG A 73 -24.31 -2.72 6.37
N TRP A 74 -23.44 -3.23 7.23
CA TRP A 74 -23.47 -4.61 7.69
C TRP A 74 -23.56 -4.67 9.21
N GLU A 75 -24.61 -5.31 9.69
CA GLU A 75 -24.72 -5.71 11.09
C GLU A 75 -24.05 -7.07 11.28
N PHE A 76 -23.13 -7.16 12.23
CA PHE A 76 -22.40 -8.39 12.45
C PHE A 76 -23.33 -9.48 13.00
N PRO A 77 -23.18 -10.76 12.61
CA PRO A 77 -24.04 -11.84 13.09
C PRO A 77 -24.05 -12.01 14.62
N ALA A 78 -22.99 -11.58 15.30
CA ALA A 78 -22.97 -11.37 16.75
C ALA A 78 -21.91 -10.31 17.08
N PRO A 79 -22.09 -9.52 18.15
CA PRO A 79 -21.15 -8.46 18.51
C PRO A 79 -19.75 -9.00 18.81
N TYR A 80 -18.74 -8.21 18.51
CA TYR A 80 -17.35 -8.43 18.89
C TYR A 80 -17.09 -7.87 20.30
N GLY A 81 -16.06 -8.39 20.98
CA GLY A 81 -15.66 -7.89 22.30
C GLY A 81 -15.13 -6.45 22.29
N GLY A 82 -14.68 -5.98 21.13
CA GLY A 82 -14.25 -4.61 20.85
C GLY A 82 -14.47 -4.25 19.38
N VAL A 83 -13.92 -3.12 18.93
CA VAL A 83 -13.98 -2.73 17.51
C VAL A 83 -13.11 -3.72 16.70
N PRO A 84 -13.69 -4.51 15.78
CA PRO A 84 -12.94 -5.47 14.99
C PRO A 84 -12.06 -4.77 13.94
N ALA A 85 -11.03 -5.46 13.46
CA ALA A 85 -10.33 -5.05 12.25
C ALA A 85 -11.20 -5.39 11.04
N VAL A 86 -11.45 -4.41 10.17
CA VAL A 86 -12.30 -4.59 8.99
C VAL A 86 -11.51 -4.33 7.71
N ALA A 87 -11.62 -5.27 6.77
CA ALA A 87 -11.14 -5.12 5.40
C ALA A 87 -12.34 -4.99 4.45
N VAL A 88 -12.20 -4.13 3.46
CA VAL A 88 -13.24 -3.83 2.47
C VAL A 88 -12.64 -3.87 1.08
N VAL A 89 -13.28 -4.61 0.18
CA VAL A 89 -12.88 -4.71 -1.23
C VAL A 89 -14.11 -4.41 -2.09
N PRO A 90 -14.17 -3.22 -2.74
CA PRO A 90 -15.22 -2.98 -3.74
C PRO A 90 -14.96 -3.87 -4.96
N VAL A 91 -16.05 -4.39 -5.54
CA VAL A 91 -16.05 -5.17 -6.78
C VAL A 91 -16.73 -4.30 -7.82
N ASP A 92 -15.99 -3.92 -8.85
CA ASP A 92 -16.53 -3.16 -9.97
C ASP A 92 -17.45 -4.06 -10.80
N PRO A 93 -18.75 -3.74 -10.92
CA PRO A 93 -19.68 -4.54 -11.71
C PRO A 93 -19.45 -4.42 -13.22
N ASP A 94 -18.78 -3.37 -13.68
CA ASP A 94 -18.47 -3.15 -15.09
C ASP A 94 -17.06 -2.59 -15.30
N PRO A 95 -16.02 -3.45 -15.19
CA PRO A 95 -14.64 -3.02 -15.30
C PRO A 95 -14.25 -2.55 -16.71
N GLY A 96 -15.12 -2.71 -17.71
CA GLY A 96 -14.87 -2.36 -19.10
C GLY A 96 -15.49 -1.03 -19.54
N ASP A 97 -16.52 -0.54 -18.86
CA ASP A 97 -17.37 0.57 -19.33
C ASP A 97 -17.03 1.93 -18.70
N ASP A 98 -16.36 1.93 -17.54
CA ASP A 98 -16.09 3.17 -16.81
C ASP A 98 -14.60 3.53 -16.85
N GLU A 99 -14.25 4.71 -17.39
CA GLU A 99 -12.98 5.39 -17.09
C GLU A 99 -12.85 5.76 -15.59
N ARG A 100 -13.68 5.15 -14.73
CA ARG A 100 -13.87 5.48 -13.33
C ARG A 100 -13.42 4.31 -12.46
N THR A 101 -12.40 4.54 -11.63
CA THR A 101 -11.99 3.59 -10.59
C THR A 101 -12.97 3.64 -9.42
N VAL A 102 -13.43 2.47 -8.98
CA VAL A 102 -14.23 2.34 -7.75
C VAL A 102 -13.31 2.33 -6.52
N THR A 103 -13.62 3.16 -5.53
CA THR A 103 -12.92 3.19 -4.24
C THR A 103 -13.92 3.08 -3.09
N ALA A 104 -13.52 2.44 -1.99
CA ALA A 104 -14.35 2.28 -0.80
C ALA A 104 -13.60 2.73 0.45
N ALA A 105 -14.34 3.26 1.43
CA ALA A 105 -13.82 3.58 2.75
C ALA A 105 -14.80 3.14 3.84
N LEU A 106 -14.24 2.86 5.02
CA LEU A 106 -14.97 2.65 6.25
C LEU A 106 -15.37 4.01 6.81
N GLU A 107 -16.66 4.31 6.88
CA GLU A 107 -17.16 5.53 7.53
C GLU A 107 -17.42 5.31 9.02
N GLU A 108 -17.83 4.10 9.40
CA GLU A 108 -18.10 3.72 10.79
C GLU A 108 -17.70 2.27 11.01
N VAL A 109 -16.99 1.99 12.10
CA VAL A 109 -16.75 0.63 12.60
C VAL A 109 -17.00 0.62 14.10
N THR A 110 -17.90 -0.25 14.54
CA THR A 110 -18.23 -0.44 15.95
C THR A 110 -18.10 -1.93 16.31
N ALA A 111 -18.42 -2.31 17.54
CA ALA A 111 -18.46 -3.71 17.95
C ALA A 111 -19.60 -4.53 17.30
N TRP A 112 -20.60 -3.89 16.68
CA TRP A 112 -21.83 -4.54 16.23
C TRP A 112 -22.19 -4.26 14.76
N CYS A 113 -21.55 -3.26 14.14
CA CYS A 113 -21.78 -2.95 12.75
C CYS A 113 -20.57 -2.28 12.07
N VAL A 114 -20.65 -2.23 10.74
CA VAL A 114 -19.79 -1.41 9.88
C VAL A 114 -20.63 -0.69 8.83
N THR A 115 -20.26 0.56 8.55
CA THR A 115 -20.78 1.35 7.43
C THR A 115 -19.65 1.61 6.44
N VAL A 116 -19.85 1.21 5.19
CA VAL A 116 -18.94 1.43 4.07
C VAL A 116 -19.54 2.47 3.14
N ARG A 117 -18.70 3.37 2.61
CA ARG A 117 -19.07 4.25 1.50
C ARG A 117 -18.18 4.02 0.29
N VAL A 118 -18.79 4.07 -0.88
CA VAL A 118 -18.14 3.79 -2.17
C VAL A 118 -18.29 4.99 -3.09
N TRP A 119 -17.21 5.31 -3.81
CA TRP A 119 -17.15 6.37 -4.81
C TRP A 119 -16.66 5.83 -6.14
N ARG A 120 -17.05 6.50 -7.21
CA ARG A 120 -16.45 6.35 -8.55
C ARG A 120 -15.56 7.56 -8.81
N THR A 121 -14.33 7.30 -9.25
CA THR A 121 -13.31 8.33 -9.46
C THR A 121 -12.81 8.29 -10.89
N ARG A 122 -12.97 9.38 -11.66
CA ARG A 122 -12.42 9.45 -13.02
C ARG A 122 -10.97 9.94 -13.00
N ALA A 123 -10.08 9.26 -13.70
CA ALA A 123 -8.73 9.75 -13.91
C ALA A 123 -8.75 10.97 -14.86
N ARG A 124 -8.78 12.19 -14.32
CA ARG A 124 -8.40 13.42 -15.05
C ARG A 124 -7.18 14.04 -14.41
N ARG A 125 -6.25 14.57 -15.23
CA ARG A 125 -5.12 15.37 -14.75
C ARG A 125 -5.65 16.54 -13.90
N GLY A 126 -5.26 16.62 -12.64
CA GLY A 126 -5.50 17.76 -11.75
C GLY A 126 -6.43 17.46 -10.58
N THR A 127 -7.72 17.26 -10.84
CA THR A 127 -8.78 17.20 -9.81
C THR A 127 -9.84 16.16 -10.19
N GLY A 128 -9.50 14.87 -10.13
CA GLY A 128 -10.42 13.79 -10.49
C GLY A 128 -11.83 14.01 -9.93
N VAL A 129 -12.85 13.82 -10.76
CA VAL A 129 -14.25 13.91 -10.32
C VAL A 129 -14.51 12.71 -9.43
N VAL A 130 -14.93 12.97 -8.19
CA VAL A 130 -15.31 11.96 -7.20
C VAL A 130 -16.80 12.11 -6.96
N GLU A 131 -17.56 11.09 -7.34
CA GLU A 131 -19.01 11.02 -7.11
C GLU A 131 -19.33 9.78 -6.27
N PRO A 132 -20.34 9.82 -5.39
CA PRO A 132 -20.86 8.60 -4.78
C PRO A 132 -21.18 7.57 -5.86
N ALA A 133 -20.85 6.31 -5.62
CA ALA A 133 -20.96 5.28 -6.64
C ALA A 133 -22.41 4.95 -7.02
N GLY A 134 -23.39 5.41 -6.23
CA GLY A 134 -24.79 5.08 -6.40
C GLY A 134 -25.10 3.64 -5.98
N PRO A 135 -26.30 3.15 -6.32
CA PRO A 135 -26.73 1.83 -5.93
C PRO A 135 -26.07 0.73 -6.79
N GLY A 136 -26.02 -0.49 -6.26
CA GLY A 136 -25.67 -1.68 -7.06
C GLY A 136 -24.18 -2.04 -7.11
N VAL A 137 -23.30 -1.29 -6.46
CA VAL A 137 -21.88 -1.69 -6.35
C VAL A 137 -21.74 -2.76 -5.28
N THR A 138 -21.09 -3.86 -5.64
CA THR A 138 -20.85 -4.98 -4.72
C THR A 138 -19.60 -4.70 -3.89
N VAL A 139 -19.66 -5.01 -2.59
CA VAL A 139 -18.55 -4.80 -1.66
C VAL A 139 -18.36 -6.05 -0.82
N HIS A 140 -17.17 -6.63 -0.86
CA HIS A 140 -16.77 -7.70 0.05
C HIS A 140 -16.24 -7.07 1.33
N VAL A 141 -16.77 -7.49 2.47
CA VAL A 141 -16.37 -7.00 3.79
C VAL A 141 -15.98 -8.18 4.66
N THR A 142 -14.84 -8.08 5.32
CA THR A 142 -14.34 -9.08 6.27
C THR A 142 -14.05 -8.40 7.60
N ALA A 143 -14.54 -8.95 8.70
CA ALA A 143 -14.29 -8.48 10.06
C ALA A 143 -13.55 -9.55 10.87
N LEU A 144 -12.49 -9.15 11.57
CA LEU A 144 -11.63 -9.99 12.38
C LEU A 144 -11.61 -9.47 13.82
N ASP A 145 -11.82 -10.37 14.78
CA ASP A 145 -11.63 -10.04 16.19
C ASP A 145 -10.16 -9.72 16.46
N THR A 146 -9.92 -8.63 17.18
CA THR A 146 -8.61 -8.12 17.57
C THR A 146 -8.38 -8.23 19.08
N SER A 147 -9.38 -8.71 19.81
CA SER A 147 -9.27 -8.91 21.26
C SER A 147 -8.26 -10.03 21.55
N PRO A 148 -7.43 -9.89 22.60
CA PRO A 148 -6.58 -10.99 23.02
C PRO A 148 -7.45 -12.18 23.45
N ALA A 149 -7.09 -13.37 22.97
CA ALA A 149 -7.72 -14.63 23.35
C ALA A 149 -7.52 -14.97 24.83
#